data_AF-A0A845ZF17-F1
#
_entry.id   AF-A0A845ZF17-F1
#
_cell.length_a   1.000
_cell.length_b   1.000
_cell.length_c   1.000
_cell.angle_alpha   90.00
_cell.angle_beta   90.00
_cell.angle_gamma   90.00
#
_symmetry.space_group_name_H-M   'P 1'
#
loop_
_entity.id
_entity.type
_entity.pdbx_description
1 polymer ?
#
loop_
_entity_poly.entity_id
_entity_poly.type
_entity_poly.pdbx_seq_one_letter_code
_entity_poly.pdbx_strand_id
1 'polypeptide(L)'
;MKAFFQFITCAKFLEIRRIQLNVMRPGGYIGAHYDNDSDPLRHLAIIIHLQEADEGGDLVVYDQGGSTNIYHPLSTQMVLSAGDLLHEVTPVVRGERRTLVAFLSLTSSRH
;
A
#
# COMPACT_ATOMS: atom_id res chain seq x y z
N MET A 1 -2.89 -18.23 -3.48
CA MET A 1 -2.52 -16.88 -3.00
C MET A 1 -2.24 -16.82 -1.49
N LYS A 2 -3.12 -17.32 -0.59
CA LYS A 2 -2.90 -17.27 0.87
C LYS A 2 -1.54 -17.82 1.31
N ALA A 3 -1.12 -18.97 0.77
CA ALA A 3 0.17 -19.59 1.06
C ALA A 3 1.39 -18.72 0.66
N PHE A 4 1.30 -17.97 -0.45
CA PHE A 4 2.37 -17.05 -0.88
C PHE A 4 2.54 -15.91 0.12
N PHE A 5 1.43 -15.26 0.50
CA PHE A 5 1.48 -14.15 1.45
C PHE A 5 1.87 -14.61 2.86
N GLN A 6 1.43 -15.79 3.30
CA GLN A 6 1.89 -16.40 4.55
C GLN A 6 3.40 -16.71 4.52
N PHE A 7 3.92 -17.15 3.36
CA PHE A 7 5.34 -17.41 3.19
C PHE A 7 6.18 -16.13 3.28
N ILE A 8 5.82 -15.08 2.53
CA ILE A 8 6.63 -13.84 2.50
C ILE A 8 6.51 -12.99 3.77
N THR A 9 5.40 -13.09 4.51
CA THR A 9 5.19 -12.34 5.77
C THR A 9 5.56 -13.15 7.01
N CYS A 10 5.84 -14.44 6.88
CA CYS A 10 5.96 -15.39 7.99
C CYS A 10 4.72 -15.49 8.89
N ALA A 11 3.60 -14.84 8.54
CA ALA A 11 2.38 -14.85 9.34
C ALA A 11 1.60 -16.14 9.09
N LYS A 12 1.28 -16.87 10.17
CA LYS A 12 0.54 -18.15 10.09
C LYS A 12 -0.92 -17.95 9.68
N PHE A 13 -1.54 -16.86 10.13
CA PHE A 13 -2.95 -16.60 9.93
C PHE A 13 -3.15 -15.17 9.43
N LEU A 14 -3.62 -15.05 8.20
CA LEU A 14 -3.91 -13.80 7.53
C LEU A 14 -5.29 -13.86 6.91
N GLU A 15 -6.01 -12.75 6.94
CA GLU A 15 -7.25 -12.53 6.22
C GLU A 15 -7.20 -11.22 5.43
N ILE A 16 -7.82 -11.21 4.25
CA ILE A 16 -8.05 -9.97 3.51
C ILE A 16 -9.32 -9.35 4.09
N ARG A 17 -9.20 -8.21 4.80
CA ARG A 17 -10.36 -7.53 5.41
C ARG A 17 -10.93 -6.42 4.53
N ARG A 18 -10.13 -5.92 3.59
CA ARG A 18 -10.51 -4.82 2.70
C ARG A 18 -9.77 -4.94 1.38
N ILE A 19 -10.50 -4.73 0.29
CA ILE A 19 -9.95 -4.53 -1.05
C ILE A 19 -10.61 -3.28 -1.62
N GLN A 20 -9.84 -2.42 -2.28
CA GLN A 20 -10.37 -1.24 -2.94
C GLN A 20 -9.60 -0.89 -4.20
N LEU A 21 -10.29 -0.24 -5.14
CA LEU A 21 -9.68 0.42 -6.28
C LEU A 21 -9.55 1.90 -5.97
N ASN A 22 -8.34 2.43 -6.05
CA ASN A 22 -8.06 3.86 -5.94
C ASN A 22 -7.79 4.42 -7.34
N VAL A 23 -8.52 5.48 -7.69
CA VAL A 23 -8.31 6.25 -8.93
C VAL A 23 -8.00 7.68 -8.54
N MET A 24 -6.79 8.14 -8.83
CA MET A 24 -6.29 9.47 -8.46
C MET A 24 -6.00 10.27 -9.74
N ARG A 25 -6.65 11.42 -9.87
CA ARG A 25 -6.49 12.40 -10.97
C ARG A 25 -5.66 13.59 -10.50
N PRO A 26 -5.30 14.55 -11.36
CA PRO A 26 -4.51 15.71 -10.95
C PRO A 26 -5.07 16.40 -9.69
N GLY A 27 -4.20 16.64 -8.71
CA GLY A 27 -4.53 17.15 -7.38
C GLY A 27 -4.92 16.10 -6.35
N GLY A 28 -5.19 14.85 -6.75
CA GLY A 28 -5.43 13.74 -5.85
C GLY A 28 -4.14 13.30 -5.14
N TYR A 29 -4.21 13.09 -3.83
CA TYR A 29 -3.09 12.68 -2.98
C TYR A 29 -3.60 11.80 -1.83
N ILE A 30 -2.68 11.14 -1.13
CA ILE A 30 -2.93 10.49 0.16
C ILE A 30 -1.89 11.04 1.13
N GLY A 31 -2.31 11.75 2.17
CA GLY A 31 -1.37 12.31 3.15
C GLY A 31 -0.65 11.23 3.97
N ALA A 32 0.43 11.63 4.64
CA ALA A 32 1.19 10.75 5.51
C ALA A 32 0.32 10.09 6.58
N HIS A 33 0.37 8.76 6.66
CA HIS A 33 -0.39 7.96 7.63
C HIS A 33 0.27 6.60 7.87
N TYR A 34 -0.17 5.93 8.94
CA TYR A 34 0.04 4.50 9.11
C TYR A 34 -1.23 3.76 8.70
N ASP A 35 -1.04 2.65 8.01
CA ASP A 35 -2.15 1.82 7.55
C ASP A 35 -2.92 1.20 8.74
N ASN A 36 -2.18 0.87 9.81
CA ASN A 36 -2.69 0.31 11.05
C ASN A 36 -3.43 1.31 11.96
N ASP A 37 -3.38 2.62 11.67
CA ASP A 37 -4.21 3.62 12.38
C ASP A 37 -5.72 3.32 12.17
N SER A 38 -6.07 2.78 11.00
CA SER A 38 -7.46 2.45 10.65
C SER A 38 -7.90 1.05 11.09
N ASP A 39 -6.96 0.14 11.28
CA ASP A 39 -7.17 -1.22 11.76
C ASP A 39 -5.87 -1.72 12.41
N PRO A 40 -5.77 -1.81 13.75
CA PRO A 40 -4.55 -2.21 14.45
C PRO A 40 -4.04 -3.61 14.08
N LEU A 41 -4.89 -4.46 13.48
CA LEU A 41 -4.51 -5.79 13.02
C LEU A 41 -3.93 -5.80 11.61
N ARG A 42 -3.98 -4.67 10.89
CA ARG A 42 -3.48 -4.56 9.52
C ARG A 42 -1.97 -4.72 9.51
N HIS A 43 -1.54 -5.80 8.87
CA HIS A 43 -0.15 -6.21 8.84
C HIS A 43 0.54 -5.78 7.54
N LEU A 44 -0.16 -5.93 6.41
CA LEU A 44 0.42 -5.70 5.10
C LEU A 44 -0.61 -5.11 4.13
N ALA A 45 -0.23 -4.09 3.39
CA ALA A 45 -0.92 -3.66 2.18
C ALA A 45 -0.25 -4.28 0.94
N ILE A 46 -1.07 -4.87 0.08
CA ILE A 46 -0.69 -5.32 -1.26
C ILE A 46 -1.22 -4.28 -2.24
N ILE A 47 -0.32 -3.56 -2.90
CA ILE A 47 -0.65 -2.47 -3.82
C ILE A 47 -0.27 -2.91 -5.23
N ILE A 48 -1.27 -3.19 -6.06
CA ILE A 48 -1.06 -3.51 -7.47
C ILE A 48 -1.28 -2.23 -8.27
N HIS A 49 -0.25 -1.77 -8.97
CA HIS A 49 -0.32 -0.60 -9.84
C HIS A 49 -0.90 -1.04 -11.19
N LEU A 50 -2.11 -0.55 -11.47
CA LEU A 50 -2.80 -0.80 -12.74
C LEU A 50 -2.48 0.28 -13.76
N GLN A 51 -2.18 1.50 -13.27
CA GLN A 51 -1.69 2.62 -14.06
C GLN A 51 -0.89 3.60 -13.19
N GLU A 52 0.28 4.02 -13.68
CA GLU A 52 1.07 5.13 -13.13
C GLU A 52 0.56 6.49 -13.64
N ALA A 53 0.78 7.53 -12.84
CA ALA A 53 0.62 8.90 -13.33
C ALA A 53 1.80 9.27 -14.24
N ASP A 54 1.55 10.18 -15.19
CA ASP A 54 2.61 10.71 -16.06
C ASP A 54 3.58 11.62 -15.30
N GLU A 55 3.11 12.23 -14.21
CA GLU A 55 3.89 13.10 -13.32
C GLU A 55 3.26 13.16 -11.91
N GLY A 56 4.09 13.06 -10.87
CA GLY A 56 3.65 12.97 -9.47
C GLY A 56 3.04 11.61 -9.12
N GLY A 57 2.32 11.53 -8.00
CA GLY A 57 1.70 10.26 -7.57
C GLY A 57 2.69 9.25 -7.00
N ASP A 58 3.86 9.70 -6.55
CA ASP A 58 4.92 8.88 -6.00
C ASP A 58 4.53 8.33 -4.63
N LEU A 59 4.94 7.10 -4.33
CA LEU A 59 4.85 6.54 -2.99
C LEU A 59 6.10 6.98 -2.20
N VAL A 60 5.90 7.70 -1.11
CA VAL A 60 6.97 8.14 -0.22
C VAL A 60 6.86 7.36 1.08
N VAL A 61 7.96 6.75 1.52
CA VAL A 61 8.07 6.02 2.78
C VAL A 61 9.10 6.71 3.66
N TYR A 62 8.70 6.99 4.90
CA TYR A 62 9.55 7.65 5.90
C TYR A 62 10.11 6.61 6.85
N ASP A 63 11.43 6.56 7.00
CA ASP A 63 12.04 5.72 8.02
C ASP A 63 12.04 6.40 9.39
N GLN A 64 12.35 5.65 10.44
CA GLN A 64 12.43 6.18 11.80
C GLN A 64 13.67 7.06 12.06
N GLY A 65 14.64 7.07 11.14
CA GLY A 65 15.85 7.89 11.19
C GLY A 65 15.68 9.25 10.51
N GLY A 66 14.51 9.55 9.93
CA GLY A 66 14.22 10.77 9.20
C GLY A 66 14.62 10.74 7.71
N SER A 67 15.05 9.59 7.19
CA SER A 67 15.29 9.41 5.76
C SER A 67 14.00 9.08 5.01
N THR A 68 13.93 9.53 3.76
CA THR A 68 12.79 9.34 2.86
C THR A 68 13.18 8.49 1.67
N ASN A 69 12.41 7.44 1.42
CA ASN A 69 12.50 6.64 0.21
C ASN A 69 11.34 6.99 -0.71
N ILE A 70 11.66 7.37 -1.95
CA ILE A 70 10.66 7.73 -2.96
C ILE A 70 10.62 6.63 -4.01
N TYR A 71 9.42 6.12 -4.26
CA TYR A 71 9.16 5.08 -5.24
C TYR A 71 8.19 5.61 -6.29
N HIS A 72 8.50 5.31 -7.55
CA HIS A 72 7.63 5.59 -8.69
C HIS A 72 7.21 4.26 -9.36
N PRO A 73 6.21 3.54 -8.80
CA PRO A 73 5.88 2.21 -9.29
C PRO A 73 5.14 2.30 -10.63
N LEU A 74 5.63 1.52 -11.60
CA LEU A 74 5.06 1.44 -12.94
C LEU A 74 3.84 0.51 -12.98
N SER A 75 3.02 0.65 -14.02
CA SER A 75 1.97 -0.31 -14.37
C SER A 75 2.48 -1.74 -14.27
N THR A 76 1.63 -2.62 -13.75
CA THR A 76 1.87 -4.05 -13.48
C THR A 76 2.81 -4.36 -12.31
N GLN A 77 3.44 -3.36 -11.68
CA GLN A 77 4.24 -3.57 -10.49
C GLN A 77 3.38 -3.75 -9.23
N MET A 78 3.87 -4.60 -8.34
CA MET A 78 3.29 -4.83 -7.01
C MET A 78 4.22 -4.28 -5.95
N VAL A 79 3.67 -3.49 -5.03
CA VAL A 79 4.34 -3.04 -3.82
C VAL A 79 3.71 -3.73 -2.62
N LEU A 80 4.56 -4.22 -1.72
CA LEU A 80 4.15 -4.73 -0.41
C LEU A 80 4.61 -3.72 0.64
N SER A 81 3.68 -3.18 1.41
CA SER A 81 3.96 -2.20 2.45
C SER A 81 3.51 -2.74 3.80
N ALA A 82 4.37 -2.67 4.82
CA ALA A 82 4.00 -3.04 6.17
C ALA A 82 3.08 -1.97 6.77
N GLY A 83 2.09 -2.40 7.56
CA GLY A 83 1.04 -1.54 8.07
C GLY A 83 1.51 -0.46 9.07
N ASP A 84 2.71 -0.64 9.63
CA ASP A 84 3.38 0.25 10.58
C ASP A 84 4.44 1.15 9.94
N LEU A 85 4.52 1.18 8.60
CA LEU A 85 5.37 2.13 7.88
C LEU A 85 4.61 3.43 7.62
N LEU A 86 5.19 4.55 8.05
CA LEU A 86 4.69 5.88 7.71
C LEU A 86 4.90 6.11 6.22
N HIS A 87 3.83 6.40 5.49
CA HIS A 87 3.92 6.62 4.06
C HIS A 87 2.85 7.58 3.55
N GLU A 88 3.11 8.17 2.38
CA GLU A 88 2.16 9.02 1.65
C GLU A 88 2.18 8.73 0.14
N VAL A 89 1.17 9.24 -0.56
CA VAL A 89 1.19 9.34 -2.02
C VAL A 89 1.19 10.81 -2.39
N THR A 90 2.25 11.28 -3.04
CA THR A 90 2.37 12.68 -3.45
C THR A 90 1.25 13.05 -4.43
N PRO A 91 0.90 14.35 -4.54
CA PRO A 91 -0.11 14.78 -5.49
C PRO A 91 0.20 14.31 -6.91
N VAL A 92 -0.81 13.76 -7.58
CA VAL A 92 -0.75 13.56 -9.04
C VAL A 92 -0.72 14.93 -9.69
N VAL A 93 0.28 15.18 -10.54
CA VAL A 93 0.42 16.44 -11.28
C VAL A 93 -0.19 16.30 -12.67
N ARG A 94 0.07 15.19 -13.37
CA ARG A 94 -0.47 14.89 -14.71
C ARG A 94 -0.76 13.40 -14.88
N GLY A 95 -1.78 13.09 -15.66
CA GLY A 95 -2.22 11.71 -15.92
C GLY A 95 -3.19 11.19 -14.86
N GLU A 96 -3.28 9.86 -14.72
CA GLU A 96 -4.13 9.20 -13.74
C GLU A 96 -3.37 8.05 -13.07
N ARG A 97 -3.34 8.01 -11.73
CA ARG A 97 -2.79 6.88 -10.97
C ARG A 97 -3.91 5.94 -10.55
N ARG A 98 -3.81 4.67 -10.92
CA ARG A 98 -4.79 3.64 -10.59
C ARG A 98 -4.15 2.47 -9.87
N THR A 99 -4.63 2.17 -8.67
CA THR A 99 -4.16 1.02 -7.88
C THR A 99 -5.28 0.16 -7.34
N LEU A 100 -5.07 -1.15 -7.30
CA LEU A 100 -5.86 -2.07 -6.50
C LEU A 100 -5.10 -2.33 -5.20
N VAL A 101 -5.71 -2.00 -4.06
CA VAL A 101 -5.10 -2.19 -2.75
C VAL A 101 -5.89 -3.24 -1.97
N ALA A 102 -5.19 -4.27 -1.48
CA ALA A 102 -5.74 -5.27 -0.58
C ALA A 102 -4.99 -5.24 0.75
N PHE A 103 -5.73 -5.24 1.86
CA PHE A 103 -5.15 -5.18 3.20
C PHE A 103 -5.26 -6.53 3.90
N LEU A 104 -4.11 -7.10 4.21
CA LEU A 104 -3.96 -8.31 4.99
C LEU A 104 -3.84 -7.98 6.46
N SER A 105 -4.66 -8.62 7.28
CA SER A 105 -4.65 -8.44 8.73
C SER A 105 -4.34 -9.76 9.44
N LEU A 106 -3.67 -9.66 10.59
CA LEU A 106 -3.45 -10.79 11.48
C LEU A 106 -4.78 -11.26 12.07
N THR A 107 -4.93 -12.57 12.20
CA THR A 107 -6.10 -13.18 12.86
C THR A 107 -5.65 -14.31 13.79
N SER A 108 -6.47 -14.61 14.79
CA SER A 108 -6.19 -15.64 15.80
C SER A 108 -6.61 -17.06 15.38
N SER A 109 -7.31 -17.22 14.25
CA SER A 109 -7.79 -18.54 13.80
C SER A 109 -7.83 -18.69 12.26
N ARG A 110 -7.87 -19.95 11.78
CA ARG A 110 -8.16 -20.25 10.37
C ARG A 110 -9.68 -20.24 10.18
N HIS A 111 -10.19 -19.19 9.55
CA HIS A 111 -11.45 -19.26 8.80
C HIS A 111 -11.20 -19.78 7.39
#